data_AF-A0A6A5A535-F1
#
_entry.id   AF-A0A6A5A535-F1
#
_cell.length_a   1.000
_cell.length_b   1.000
_cell.length_c   1.000
_cell.angle_alpha   90.00
_cell.angle_beta   90.00
_cell.angle_gamma   90.00
#
_symmetry.space_group_name_H-M   'P 1'
#
loop_
_entity.id
_entity.type
_entity.pdbx_description
1 polymer ?
#
loop_
_entity_poly.entity_id
_entity_poly.type
_entity_poly.pdbx_seq_one_letter_code
_entity_poly.pdbx_strand_id
1 'polypeptide(L)'
;MASPRMQWIGQRILESFEPALAQSEVTDFLGSAPVKKLLDELLTGKDVTKLFIHFQADPTDKGAEATRMRLSASAGNTLPIRSKCCYFLRIVADGKAVDMLKVTCSMT
;
A
#
# COMPACT_ATOMS: atom_id res chain seq x y z
N MET A 1 -16.71 6.01 -7.69
CA MET A 1 -16.39 6.34 -6.29
C MET A 1 -15.47 5.26 -5.74
N ALA A 2 -14.38 5.64 -5.05
CA ALA A 2 -13.54 4.66 -4.36
C ALA A 2 -14.34 4.00 -3.23
N SER A 3 -14.19 2.69 -3.04
CA SER A 3 -14.89 2.00 -1.94
C SER A 3 -14.41 2.53 -0.58
N PRO A 4 -15.24 2.47 0.48
CA PRO A 4 -14.82 2.83 1.84
C PRO A 4 -13.53 2.12 2.28
N ARG A 5 -13.33 0.90 1.76
CA ARG A 5 -12.13 0.11 2.00
C ARG A 5 -10.89 0.71 1.33
N MET A 6 -11.01 1.16 0.08
CA MET A 6 -9.92 1.85 -0.62
C MET A 6 -9.56 3.18 0.04
N GLN A 7 -10.57 3.90 0.57
CA GLN A 7 -10.33 5.11 1.35
C GLN A 7 -9.54 4.82 2.64
N TRP A 8 -9.92 3.77 3.38
CA TRP A 8 -9.19 3.33 4.57
C TRP A 8 -7.75 2.91 4.27
N ILE A 9 -7.53 2.17 3.17
CA ILE A 9 -6.18 1.79 2.72
C ILE A 9 -5.34 3.04 2.43
N GLY A 10 -5.88 4.01 1.70
CA GLY A 10 -5.20 5.27 1.42
C GLY A 10 -4.83 6.04 2.68
N GLN A 11 -5.75 6.15 3.62
CA GLN A 11 -5.47 6.79 4.91
C GLN A 11 -4.34 6.10 5.67
N ARG A 12 -4.35 4.76 5.73
CA ARG A 12 -3.28 3.99 6.41
C ARG A 12 -1.92 4.14 5.72
N ILE A 13 -1.88 4.22 4.38
CA ILE A 13 -0.65 4.49 3.64
C ILE A 13 -0.12 5.88 4.00
N LEU A 14 -0.98 6.91 3.98
CA LEU A 14 -0.60 8.28 4.32
C LEU A 14 0.01 8.33 5.72
N GLU A 15 -0.72 7.87 6.74
CA GLU A 15 -0.26 7.85 8.13
C GLU A 15 1.04 7.05 8.33
N SER A 16 1.26 5.99 7.56
CA SER A 16 2.46 5.16 7.67
C SER A 16 3.73 5.84 7.14
N PHE A 17 3.58 6.79 6.23
CA PHE A 17 4.70 7.44 5.57
C PHE A 17 4.74 8.95 5.82
N GLU A 18 3.89 9.48 6.69
CA GLU A 18 3.95 10.87 7.11
C GLU A 18 5.32 11.24 7.74
N PRO A 19 5.86 12.44 7.48
CA PRO A 19 5.33 13.50 6.60
C PRO A 19 5.82 13.39 5.14
N ALA A 20 6.34 12.24 4.71
CA ALA A 20 7.07 12.09 3.45
C ALA A 20 6.18 11.96 2.20
N LEU A 21 4.87 11.76 2.39
CA LEU A 21 3.89 11.65 1.30
C LEU A 21 2.74 12.64 1.48
N ALA A 22 2.28 13.21 0.37
CA ALA A 22 1.04 13.96 0.30
C ALA A 22 -0.16 13.05 -0.03
N GLN A 23 -1.36 13.48 0.38
CA GLN A 23 -2.62 12.77 0.08
C GLN A 23 -2.85 12.59 -1.44
N SER A 24 -2.41 13.54 -2.26
CA SER A 24 -2.50 13.45 -3.73
C SER A 24 -1.64 12.30 -4.28
N GLU A 25 -0.39 12.16 -3.81
CA GLU A 25 0.51 11.08 -4.24
C GLU A 25 -0.06 9.69 -3.91
N VAL A 26 -0.68 9.55 -2.73
CA VAL A 26 -1.36 8.32 -2.34
C VAL A 26 -2.57 8.05 -3.22
N THR A 27 -3.33 9.09 -3.56
CA THR A 27 -4.52 8.99 -4.42
C THR A 27 -4.14 8.56 -5.83
N ASP A 28 -3.08 9.16 -6.40
CA ASP A 28 -2.57 8.82 -7.73
C ASP A 28 -2.02 7.39 -7.76
N PHE A 29 -1.28 6.99 -6.73
CA PHE A 29 -0.75 5.63 -6.58
C PHE A 29 -1.86 4.58 -6.54
N LEU A 30 -2.89 4.79 -5.70
CA LEU A 30 -4.08 3.93 -5.64
C LEU A 30 -4.93 4.00 -6.91
N GLY A 31 -4.81 5.09 -7.68
CA GLY A 31 -5.43 5.29 -8.97
C GLY A 31 -4.82 4.44 -10.08
N SER A 32 -3.56 4.01 -9.94
CA SER A 32 -2.82 3.30 -10.98
C SER A 32 -3.37 1.89 -11.24
N ALA A 33 -3.45 1.51 -12.51
CA ALA A 33 -3.95 0.20 -12.94
C ALA A 33 -3.26 -1.01 -12.27
N PRO A 34 -1.92 -1.08 -12.15
CA PRO A 34 -1.27 -2.23 -11.52
C PRO A 34 -1.58 -2.32 -10.02
N VAL A 35 -1.65 -1.19 -9.32
CA VAL A 35 -1.95 -1.16 -7.88
C VAL A 35 -3.42 -1.53 -7.62
N LYS A 36 -4.35 -1.02 -8.44
CA LYS A 36 -5.76 -1.41 -8.39
C LYS A 36 -5.93 -2.91 -8.54
N LYS A 37 -5.26 -3.52 -9.53
CA LYS A 37 -5.33 -4.97 -9.75
C LYS A 37 -4.89 -5.75 -8.51
N LEU A 38 -3.75 -5.39 -7.91
CA LEU A 38 -3.22 -6.06 -6.71
C LEU A 38 -4.15 -5.89 -5.50
N LEU A 39 -4.73 -4.70 -5.34
CA LEU A 39 -5.68 -4.42 -4.27
C LEU A 39 -6.99 -5.18 -4.48
N ASP A 40 -7.49 -5.25 -5.72
CA ASP A 40 -8.68 -6.03 -6.03
C ASP A 40 -8.45 -7.52 -5.78
N GLU A 41 -7.29 -8.08 -6.17
CA GLU A 41 -6.92 -9.46 -5.85
C GLU A 41 -6.82 -9.72 -4.34
N LEU A 42 -6.25 -8.76 -3.59
CA LEU A 42 -6.18 -8.81 -2.13
C LEU A 42 -7.58 -8.80 -1.50
N LEU A 43 -8.45 -7.89 -1.95
CA LEU A 43 -9.80 -7.68 -1.41
C LEU A 43 -10.79 -8.77 -1.81
N THR A 44 -10.69 -9.29 -3.03
CA THR A 44 -11.65 -10.28 -3.59
C THR A 44 -11.38 -11.71 -3.19
N GLY A 45 -10.29 -12.01 -2.49
CA GLY A 45 -10.09 -13.38 -2.02
C GLY A 45 -9.19 -14.24 -2.88
N LYS A 46 -8.65 -13.73 -4.00
CA LYS A 46 -7.96 -14.53 -5.03
C LYS A 46 -6.51 -14.85 -4.62
N ASP A 47 -5.56 -14.55 -5.49
CA ASP A 47 -4.18 -15.02 -5.43
C ASP A 47 -3.29 -14.25 -4.44
N VAL A 48 -3.75 -13.07 -4.01
CA VAL A 48 -3.01 -12.19 -3.08
C VAL A 48 -3.62 -12.26 -1.69
N THR A 49 -2.81 -12.66 -0.71
CA THR A 49 -3.17 -12.63 0.72
C THR A 49 -2.43 -11.54 1.48
N LYS A 50 -1.29 -11.09 0.96
CA LYS A 50 -0.44 -10.05 1.53
C LYS A 50 0.05 -9.11 0.44
N LEU A 51 -0.06 -7.80 0.69
CA LEU A 51 0.43 -6.75 -0.19
C LEU A 51 1.36 -5.84 0.60
N PHE A 52 2.58 -5.66 0.11
CA PHE A 52 3.55 -4.70 0.64
C PHE A 52 3.48 -3.41 -0.17
N ILE A 53 3.49 -2.28 0.53
CA ILE A 53 3.65 -0.94 -0.04
C ILE A 53 5.00 -0.42 0.42
N HIS A 54 5.86 -0.07 -0.52
CA HIS A 54 7.21 0.41 -0.26
C HIS A 54 7.32 1.88 -0.62
N PHE A 55 7.94 2.64 0.27
CA PHE A 55 8.35 4.02 0.07
C PHE A 55 9.87 4.09 -0.06
N GLN A 56 10.34 4.50 -1.23
CA GLN A 56 11.76 4.78 -1.49
C GLN A 56 12.00 6.28 -1.41
N ALA A 57 12.73 6.71 -0.37
CA ALA A 57 13.26 8.06 -0.31
C ALA A 57 14.51 8.12 -1.19
N ASP A 58 14.51 8.99 -2.20
CA ASP A 58 15.72 9.25 -2.98
C ASP A 58 16.67 10.09 -2.11
N PRO A 59 17.89 9.62 -1.79
CA PRO A 59 18.82 10.35 -0.92
C PRO A 59 19.29 11.69 -1.52
N THR A 60 19.00 11.92 -2.80
CA THR A 60 19.36 13.11 -3.58
C THR A 60 18.23 14.13 -3.69
N ASP A 61 17.06 13.88 -3.08
CA ASP A 61 15.87 14.71 -3.17
C ASP A 61 16.01 16.00 -2.34
N LYS A 62 16.75 16.97 -2.87
CA LYS A 62 16.73 18.38 -2.44
C LYS A 62 15.86 19.18 -3.41
N GLY A 63 14.56 18.92 -3.40
CA GLY A 63 13.57 19.85 -3.94
C GLY A 63 13.20 19.66 -5.42
N ALA A 64 11.89 19.77 -5.63
CA ALA A 64 11.15 20.20 -6.82
C ALA A 64 11.04 19.31 -8.07
N GLU A 65 11.76 18.19 -8.23
CA GLU A 65 11.53 17.34 -9.42
C GLU A 65 11.78 15.84 -9.19
N ALA A 66 10.83 15.17 -8.54
CA ALA A 66 10.87 13.72 -8.36
C ALA A 66 9.63 13.06 -8.98
N THR A 67 9.54 13.06 -10.30
CA THR A 67 8.50 12.35 -11.06
C THR A 67 8.77 10.84 -11.14
N ARG A 68 9.54 10.27 -10.20
CA ARG A 68 9.61 8.81 -10.01
C ARG A 68 8.70 8.48 -8.85
N MET A 69 7.64 7.71 -9.11
CA MET A 69 6.71 7.21 -8.10
C MET A 69 7.50 6.62 -6.93
N ARG A 70 7.54 7.35 -5.81
CA ARG A 70 8.23 6.96 -4.56
C ARG A 70 7.57 5.74 -3.92
N LEU A 71 6.33 5.45 -4.33
CA LEU A 71 5.52 4.33 -3.90
C LEU A 71 5.56 3.17 -4.90
N SER A 72 5.72 1.96 -4.39
CA SER A 72 5.56 0.72 -5.17
C SER A 72 4.79 -0.34 -4.37
N ALA A 73 4.06 -1.22 -5.05
CA ALA A 73 3.32 -2.32 -4.43
C ALA A 73 3.88 -3.67 -4.89
N SER A 74 4.01 -4.64 -3.97
CA SER A 74 4.41 -6.00 -4.29
C SER A 74 3.66 -7.05 -3.47
N ALA A 75 3.36 -8.21 -4.06
CA ALA A 75 2.73 -9.35 -3.39
C ALA A 75 3.74 -10.37 -2.81
N GLY A 76 5.04 -10.04 -2.75
CA GLY A 76 6.11 -10.99 -2.39
C GLY A 76 7.39 -10.33 -1.85
N ASN A 77 8.44 -11.14 -1.65
CA ASN A 77 9.69 -10.86 -0.91
C ASN A 77 10.65 -9.83 -1.54
N THR A 78 10.19 -9.02 -2.50
CA THR A 78 11.03 -7.94 -3.06
C THR A 78 11.15 -6.82 -2.03
N LEU A 79 12.27 -6.81 -1.30
CA LEU A 79 12.67 -5.73 -0.42
C LEU A 79 13.66 -4.83 -1.17
N PRO A 80 13.27 -3.59 -1.52
CA PRO A 80 14.25 -2.57 -1.83
C PRO A 80 15.15 -2.34 -0.60
N ILE A 81 16.47 -2.38 -0.79
CA ILE A 81 17.50 -2.39 0.26
C ILE A 81 17.44 -1.15 1.21
N ARG A 82 16.65 -0.10 0.87
CA ARG A 82 16.51 1.14 1.65
C ARG A 82 15.08 1.72 1.68
N SER A 83 14.04 0.91 1.51
CA SER A 83 12.65 1.43 1.56
C SER A 83 12.00 1.24 2.92
N LYS A 84 11.25 2.25 3.39
CA LYS A 84 10.24 2.03 4.45
C LYS A 84 9.09 1.23 3.83
N CYS A 85 8.53 0.25 4.52
CA CYS A 85 7.39 -0.50 4.01
C CYS A 85 6.27 -0.64 5.03
N CYS A 86 5.03 -0.65 4.54
CA CYS A 86 3.87 -1.12 5.28
C CYS A 86 3.23 -2.27 4.50
N TYR A 87 2.43 -3.10 5.17
CA TYR A 87 1.75 -4.20 4.49
C TYR A 87 0.30 -4.33 4.91
N PHE A 88 -0.50 -4.83 3.97
CA PHE A 88 -1.89 -5.19 4.17
C PHE A 88 -2.01 -6.70 4.06
N LEU A 89 -2.51 -7.33 5.13
CA LEU A 89 -2.76 -8.76 5.17
C LEU A 89 -4.27 -8.99 5.18
N ARG A 90 -4.75 -9.88 4.30
CA ARG A 90 -6.10 -10.45 4.43
C ARG A 90 -6.03 -11.60 5.42
N ILE A 91 -6.58 -11.41 6.61
CA ILE A 91 -6.72 -12.49 7.59
C ILE A 91 -7.90 -13.36 7.15
N VAL A 92 -7.62 -14.61 6.77
CA VAL A 92 -8.62 -15.65 6.55
C VAL A 92 -8.57 -16.62 7.74
N ALA A 93 -9.72 -16.89 8.35
CA ALA A 93 -9.90 -17.97 9.32
C ALA A 93 -10.99 -18.87 8.76
N ASP A 94 -10.74 -20.18 8.76
CA ASP A 94 -11.70 -21.21 8.34
C ASP A 94 -12.24 -21.05 6.91
N GLY A 95 -11.43 -20.50 5.98
CA GLY A 95 -11.83 -20.32 4.58
C GLY A 95 -12.88 -19.22 4.35
N LYS A 96 -13.19 -18.42 5.38
CA LYS A 96 -13.99 -17.20 5.26
C LYS A 96 -13.12 -15.99 5.64
N ALA A 97 -13.34 -14.87 4.96
CA ALA A 97 -12.69 -13.61 5.34
C ALA A 97 -13.08 -13.30 6.80
N VAL A 98 -12.09 -13.22 7.70
CA VAL A 98 -12.35 -12.78 9.07
C VAL A 98 -12.82 -11.34 9.00
N ASP A 99 -13.86 -11.04 9.78
CA ASP A 99 -14.50 -9.75 9.86
C ASP A 99 -13.48 -8.59 9.75
N MET A 100 -13.70 -7.75 8.74
CA MET A 100 -12.71 -6.94 8.02
C MET A 100 -12.21 -5.71 8.81
N LEU A 101 -12.55 -5.62 10.09
CA LEU A 101 -12.24 -4.54 11.02
C LEU A 101 -10.87 -4.69 11.72
N LYS A 102 -10.16 -5.82 11.54
CA LYS A 102 -8.82 -6.07 12.12
C LYS A 102 -7.72 -6.29 11.08
N VAL A 103 -7.62 -5.42 10.08
CA VAL A 103 -6.37 -5.37 9.30
C VAL A 103 -5.37 -4.51 10.05
N THR A 104 -4.42 -5.18 10.71
CA THR A 104 -3.30 -4.53 11.39
C THR A 104 -2.24 -4.16 10.37
N CYS A 105 -2.02 -2.86 10.19
CA CYS A 105 -0.78 -2.37 9.59
C CYS A 105 0.32 -2.59 10.63
N SER A 106 1.27 -3.48 10.36
CA SER A 106 2.46 -3.61 11.21
C SER A 106 3.64 -3.01 10.48
N MET A 107 4.32 -2.07 11.13
CA MET A 107 5.58 -1.51 10.66
C MET A 107 6.71 -2.49 11.01
N THR A 108 7.62 -2.71 10.06
CA THR A 108 8.93 -3.34 10.31
C THR A 108 10.00 -2.38 9.81
#